data_AF-A0A0K0DCS6-F1
#
_entry.id   AF-A0A0K0DCS6-F1
#
_cell.length_a   1.000
_cell.length_b   1.000
_cell.length_c   1.000
_cell.angle_alpha   90.00
_cell.angle_beta   90.00
_cell.angle_gamma   90.00
#
_symmetry.space_group_name_H-M   'P 1'
#
loop_
_entity.id
_entity.type
_entity.pdbx_description
1 polymer ?
#
loop_
_entity_poly.entity_id
_entity_poly.type
_entity_poly.pdbx_seq_one_letter_code
_entity_poly.pdbx_strand_id
1 'polypeptide(L)'
;LYRTDAGVHALRNALICQVPTEIVSLDSPFESKALYLTNWNSAINEFCSGAMKVLDLHRVSPGFCVRRHVSYRRYTYRLAVCRNWELWESLKESPSIVCFSERNYAWRLPPGFSPEKASDVCELFRGPHVMGSFYKHTARDKRRETYPRSVVRTILHCQLSKGEAYSVNNDIYDYYNVTIISRSFVREQIRRMISCLVFHSYDRLPIEKIRWLLQNPISSNFYDIRIPIAPPTGLFLTEVVYPPEMFTQPFPYYRHFWDDLEEKGLDSSI
;
A
#
# COMPACT_ATOMS: atom_id res chain seq x y z
N LEU A 1 -4.38 7.04 11.69
CA LEU A 1 -3.23 6.95 10.77
C LEU A 1 -3.31 5.70 9.91
N TYR A 2 -3.07 5.86 8.62
CA TYR A 2 -2.85 4.76 7.68
C TYR A 2 -1.55 4.05 8.02
N ARG A 3 -1.57 2.71 8.07
CA ARG A 3 -0.41 1.92 8.44
C ARG A 3 0.08 1.14 7.24
N THR A 4 1.26 1.48 6.76
CA THR A 4 2.08 0.57 5.95
C THR A 4 2.86 -0.35 6.91
N ASP A 5 3.16 -1.58 6.46
CA ASP A 5 4.08 -2.43 7.20
C ASP A 5 5.50 -1.83 7.13
N ALA A 6 6.36 -2.14 8.10
CA ALA A 6 7.73 -1.63 8.11
C ALA A 6 8.47 -2.02 6.81
N GLY A 7 9.15 -1.05 6.20
CA GLY A 7 9.87 -1.20 4.94
C GLY A 7 9.04 -1.10 3.66
N VAL A 8 7.72 -0.83 3.77
CA VAL A 8 6.84 -0.55 2.62
C VAL A 8 6.84 0.94 2.34
N HIS A 9 6.96 1.30 1.07
CA HIS A 9 7.01 2.69 0.60
C HIS A 9 5.60 3.27 0.42
N ALA A 10 5.47 4.59 0.50
CA ALA A 10 4.25 5.30 0.17
C ALA A 10 4.55 6.54 -0.67
N LEU A 11 4.07 6.54 -1.92
CA LEU A 11 4.19 7.68 -2.83
C LEU A 11 3.08 8.70 -2.59
N ARG A 12 1.86 8.20 -2.33
CA ARG A 12 0.71 9.02 -1.96
C ARG A 12 0.02 8.37 -0.78
N ASN A 13 0.12 9.01 0.38
CA ASN A 13 -0.60 8.64 1.58
C ASN A 13 -1.41 9.83 2.07
N ALA A 14 -2.45 9.57 2.86
CA ALA A 14 -3.30 10.60 3.42
C ALA A 14 -3.18 10.61 4.94
N LEU A 15 -3.04 11.80 5.49
CA LEU A 15 -3.12 12.07 6.92
C LEU A 15 -4.18 13.15 7.16
N ILE A 16 -4.74 13.15 8.36
CA ILE A 16 -5.65 14.18 8.83
C ILE A 16 -5.03 14.81 10.06
N CYS A 17 -5.09 16.13 10.13
CA CYS A 17 -4.61 16.91 11.27
C CYS A 17 -5.54 18.11 11.47
N GLN A 18 -5.62 18.59 12.70
CA GLN A 18 -6.32 19.82 13.03
C GLN A 18 -5.31 20.96 13.01
N VAL A 19 -5.71 22.09 12.45
CA VAL A 19 -4.89 23.28 12.35
C VAL A 19 -5.74 24.47 12.82
N PRO A 20 -5.21 25.35 13.69
CA PRO A 20 -5.95 26.53 14.13
C PRO A 20 -6.34 27.42 12.95
N THR A 21 -7.59 27.85 12.92
CA THR A 21 -8.17 28.67 11.84
C THR A 21 -7.54 30.05 11.72
N GLU A 22 -6.93 30.54 12.79
CA GLU A 22 -6.22 31.82 12.85
C GLU A 22 -4.87 31.75 12.10
N ILE A 23 -4.33 30.54 11.93
CA ILE A 23 -3.00 30.29 11.35
C ILE A 23 -3.13 29.85 9.88
N VAL A 24 -4.17 29.05 9.57
CA VAL A 24 -4.38 28.49 8.25
C VAL A 24 -5.81 28.69 7.78
N SER A 25 -6.00 29.62 6.83
CA SER A 25 -7.24 29.69 6.03
C SER A 25 -7.02 29.01 4.69
N LEU A 26 -7.49 27.76 4.57
CA LEU A 26 -7.51 27.02 3.30
C LEU A 26 -8.63 27.49 2.36
N ASP A 27 -9.51 28.38 2.81
CA ASP A 27 -10.56 29.01 2.01
C ASP A 27 -10.06 30.26 1.23
N SER A 28 -8.82 30.68 1.49
CA SER A 28 -8.12 31.81 0.86
C SER A 28 -7.61 31.45 -0.56
N PRO A 29 -7.37 32.42 -1.48
CA PRO A 29 -6.87 32.17 -2.84
C PRO A 29 -5.70 31.18 -2.91
N PHE A 30 -5.58 30.52 -4.07
CA PHE A 30 -4.58 29.48 -4.40
C PHE A 30 -3.16 29.76 -3.90
N GLU A 31 -2.74 31.03 -3.89
CA GLU A 31 -1.46 31.51 -3.37
C GLU A 31 -1.21 31.12 -1.90
N SER A 32 -2.25 31.11 -1.06
CA SER A 32 -2.15 30.72 0.35
C SER A 32 -1.81 29.24 0.51
N LYS A 33 -2.43 28.37 -0.30
CA LYS A 33 -2.15 26.92 -0.27
C LYS A 33 -0.72 26.61 -0.69
N ALA A 34 -0.21 27.28 -1.72
CA ALA A 34 1.17 27.12 -2.18
C ALA A 34 2.19 27.55 -1.10
N LEU A 35 1.91 28.64 -0.39
CA LEU A 35 2.72 29.10 0.73
C LEU A 35 2.77 28.07 1.86
N TYR A 36 1.62 27.53 2.30
CA TYR A 36 1.60 26.51 3.34
C TYR A 36 2.34 25.23 2.96
N LEU A 37 2.14 24.75 1.72
CA LEU A 37 2.89 23.61 1.19
C LEU A 37 4.40 23.86 1.20
N THR A 38 4.83 25.06 0.83
CA THR A 38 6.25 25.45 0.84
C THR A 38 6.80 25.44 2.26
N ASN A 39 6.12 26.12 3.19
CA ASN A 39 6.56 26.22 4.58
C ASN A 39 6.64 24.85 5.26
N TRP A 40 5.63 24.00 5.08
CA TRP A 40 5.63 22.65 5.65
C TRP A 40 6.75 21.78 5.06
N ASN A 41 6.95 21.81 3.74
CA ASN A 41 8.02 21.04 3.12
C ASN A 41 9.41 21.56 3.50
N SER A 42 9.59 22.86 3.69
CA SER A 42 10.83 23.44 4.22
C SER A 42 11.12 22.95 5.63
N ALA A 43 10.13 23.02 6.54
CA ALA A 43 10.28 22.54 7.91
C ALA A 43 10.56 21.02 7.98
N ILE A 44 9.89 20.22 7.14
CA ILE A 44 10.17 18.78 7.03
C ILE A 44 11.60 18.53 6.56
N ASN A 45 12.08 19.28 5.56
CA ASN A 45 13.43 19.11 5.05
C ASN A 45 14.51 19.54 6.04
N GLU A 46 14.25 20.58 6.84
CA GLU A 46 15.14 21.01 7.92
C GLU A 46 15.25 19.93 9.01
N PHE A 47 14.13 19.32 9.39
CA PHE A 47 14.11 18.27 10.41
C PHE A 47 14.64 16.92 9.89
N CYS A 48 14.23 16.51 8.68
CA CYS A 48 14.56 15.23 8.08
C CYS A 48 14.49 15.30 6.54
N SER A 49 15.56 15.84 5.94
CA SER A 49 15.70 16.00 4.49
C SER A 49 15.39 14.71 3.71
N GLY A 50 14.48 14.83 2.75
CA GLY A 50 14.11 13.74 1.84
C GLY A 50 13.25 12.63 2.45
N ALA A 51 12.84 12.70 3.71
CA ALA A 51 12.05 11.65 4.35
C ALA A 51 10.56 11.68 3.96
N MET A 52 10.01 12.87 3.70
CA MET A 52 8.61 13.06 3.35
C MET A 52 8.43 14.35 2.55
N LYS A 53 7.40 14.38 1.71
CA LYS A 53 6.94 15.61 1.05
C LYS A 53 5.42 15.68 1.13
N VAL A 54 4.88 16.81 1.56
CA VAL A 54 3.46 17.12 1.48
C VAL A 54 3.16 17.55 0.06
N LEU A 55 2.30 16.78 -0.61
CA LEU A 55 1.98 16.98 -2.03
C LEU A 55 0.74 17.86 -2.21
N ASP A 56 -0.20 17.80 -1.27
CA ASP A 56 -1.48 18.49 -1.39
C ASP A 56 -2.10 18.72 0.01
N LEU A 57 -3.04 19.68 0.08
CA LEU A 57 -3.80 20.04 1.27
C LEU A 57 -5.27 20.25 0.90
N HIS A 58 -6.16 19.64 1.65
CA HIS A 58 -7.61 19.80 1.51
C HIS A 58 -8.23 20.09 2.87
N ARG A 59 -9.06 21.13 2.93
CA ARG A 59 -10.00 21.29 4.03
C ARG A 59 -11.03 20.17 3.95
N VAL A 60 -11.38 19.62 5.11
CA VAL A 60 -12.42 18.60 5.23
C VAL A 60 -13.41 19.01 6.31
N SER A 61 -14.69 18.72 6.09
CA SER A 61 -15.76 18.95 7.05
C SER A 61 -15.64 17.99 8.25
N PRO A 62 -16.21 18.37 9.41
CA PRO A 62 -16.42 17.44 10.52
C PRO A 62 -17.06 16.14 10.05
N GLY A 63 -16.71 15.03 10.71
CA GLY A 63 -17.17 13.71 10.31
C GLY A 63 -16.38 13.03 9.19
N PHE A 64 -15.52 13.73 8.43
CA PHE A 64 -14.66 13.09 7.43
C PHE A 64 -13.68 12.12 8.09
N CYS A 65 -13.70 10.86 7.66
CA CYS A 65 -12.83 9.82 8.17
C CYS A 65 -11.87 9.38 7.07
N VAL A 66 -10.62 9.84 7.21
CA VAL A 66 -9.51 9.49 6.33
C VAL A 66 -9.51 7.99 6.02
N ARG A 67 -9.72 7.10 6.98
CA ARG A 67 -9.68 5.64 6.75
C ARG A 67 -10.92 5.07 6.04
N ARG A 68 -12.11 5.63 6.29
CA ARG A 68 -13.40 5.01 5.96
C ARG A 68 -14.07 5.60 4.73
N HIS A 69 -13.83 6.87 4.39
CA HIS A 69 -14.39 7.53 3.18
C HIS A 69 -13.57 7.31 1.90
N VAL A 70 -12.46 6.59 2.00
CA VAL A 70 -11.67 6.17 0.84
C VAL A 70 -12.50 5.35 -0.16
N SER A 71 -12.39 5.69 -1.44
CA SER A 71 -12.94 4.91 -2.56
C SER A 71 -12.09 3.67 -2.77
N TYR A 72 -10.80 3.87 -3.01
CA TYR A 72 -9.84 2.79 -3.22
C TYR A 72 -8.41 3.19 -2.85
N ARG A 73 -7.59 2.16 -2.71
CA ARG A 73 -6.15 2.23 -2.55
C ARG A 73 -5.52 1.45 -3.69
N ARG A 74 -4.52 2.04 -4.33
CA ARG A 74 -3.69 1.38 -5.34
C ARG A 74 -2.34 1.06 -4.75
N TYR A 75 -1.94 -0.19 -4.85
CA TYR A 75 -0.59 -0.62 -4.55
C TYR A 75 0.08 -1.15 -5.81
N THR A 76 1.38 -0.94 -5.90
CA THR A 76 2.23 -1.52 -6.94
C THR A 76 3.35 -2.29 -6.25
N TYR A 77 3.58 -3.52 -6.67
CA TYR A 77 4.74 -4.31 -6.26
C TYR A 77 5.71 -4.44 -7.43
N ARG A 78 6.96 -4.01 -7.23
CA ARG A 78 8.02 -4.03 -8.26
C ARG A 78 8.84 -5.30 -8.18
N LEU A 79 9.01 -5.95 -9.33
CA LEU A 79 9.86 -7.13 -9.54
C LEU A 79 10.99 -6.77 -10.50
N ALA A 80 12.20 -7.24 -10.21
CA ALA A 80 13.37 -7.14 -11.09
C ALA A 80 13.90 -8.56 -11.34
N VAL A 81 13.57 -9.12 -12.50
CA VAL A 81 13.89 -10.51 -12.87
C VAL A 81 15.18 -10.51 -13.66
N CYS A 82 16.21 -11.23 -13.18
CA CYS A 82 17.48 -11.30 -13.88
C CYS A 82 17.32 -12.05 -15.21
N ARG A 83 17.94 -11.56 -16.28
CA ARG A 83 17.72 -12.09 -17.63
C ARG A 83 18.25 -13.50 -17.86
N ASN A 84 19.41 -13.83 -17.28
CA ASN A 84 20.02 -15.14 -17.47
C ASN A 84 20.86 -15.57 -16.25
N TRP A 85 21.19 -16.86 -16.20
CA TRP A 85 21.84 -17.47 -15.04
C TRP A 85 23.30 -17.02 -14.87
N GLU A 86 24.01 -16.75 -15.96
CA GLU A 86 25.39 -16.26 -15.93
C GLU A 86 25.48 -14.88 -15.23
N LEU A 87 24.56 -13.96 -15.58
CA LEU A 87 24.40 -12.69 -14.89
C LEU A 87 24.00 -12.89 -13.44
N TRP A 88 23.05 -13.81 -13.16
CA TRP A 88 22.60 -14.04 -11.79
C TRP A 88 23.71 -14.54 -10.87
N GLU A 89 24.54 -15.48 -11.33
CA GLU A 89 25.66 -15.99 -10.54
C GLU A 89 26.78 -14.95 -10.41
N SER A 90 27.16 -14.25 -11.48
CA SER A 90 28.20 -13.20 -11.41
C SER A 90 27.81 -12.07 -10.45
N LEU A 91 26.54 -11.67 -10.39
CA LEU A 91 26.07 -10.62 -9.48
C LEU A 91 26.04 -11.03 -8.01
N LYS A 92 26.10 -12.33 -7.70
CA LYS A 92 26.28 -12.81 -6.31
C LYS A 92 27.72 -12.64 -5.85
N GLU A 93 28.67 -12.86 -6.75
CA GLU A 93 30.10 -12.71 -6.46
C GLU A 93 30.52 -11.23 -6.48
N SER A 94 30.08 -10.48 -7.49
CA SER A 94 30.40 -9.07 -7.69
C SER A 94 29.15 -8.25 -8.04
N PRO A 95 28.44 -7.72 -7.04
CA PRO A 95 27.23 -6.92 -7.26
C PRO A 95 27.51 -5.61 -8.01
N SER A 96 26.77 -5.34 -9.08
CA SER A 96 26.84 -4.07 -9.82
C SER A 96 26.11 -2.92 -9.12
N ILE A 97 26.34 -1.68 -9.56
CA ILE A 97 25.62 -0.49 -9.07
C ILE A 97 24.09 -0.62 -9.21
N VAL A 98 23.64 -1.31 -10.25
CA VAL A 98 22.21 -1.58 -10.52
C VAL A 98 21.61 -2.47 -9.41
N CYS A 99 22.36 -3.44 -8.89
CA CYS A 99 21.91 -4.25 -7.77
C CYS A 99 21.64 -3.40 -6.52
N PHE A 100 22.48 -2.39 -6.29
CA PHE A 100 22.31 -1.46 -5.17
C PHE A 100 21.14 -0.52 -5.39
N SER A 101 20.97 0.01 -6.61
CA SER A 101 19.85 0.92 -6.92
C SER A 101 18.49 0.26 -6.76
N GLU A 102 18.35 -1.04 -7.02
CA GLU A 102 17.06 -1.75 -6.89
C GLU A 102 16.84 -2.40 -5.52
N ARG A 103 17.88 -2.59 -4.70
CA ARG A 103 17.85 -3.38 -3.45
C ARG A 103 16.66 -3.04 -2.54
N ASN A 104 16.35 -1.75 -2.44
CA ASN A 104 15.30 -1.24 -1.56
C ASN A 104 13.99 -0.92 -2.29
N TYR A 105 13.89 -1.13 -3.60
CA TYR A 105 12.76 -0.68 -4.41
C TYR A 105 12.13 -1.77 -5.27
N ALA A 106 12.71 -2.97 -5.34
CA ALA A 106 12.14 -4.10 -6.05
C ALA A 106 12.52 -5.43 -5.38
N TRP A 107 11.71 -6.47 -5.60
CA TRP A 107 12.15 -7.83 -5.32
C TRP A 107 12.98 -8.34 -6.50
N ARG A 108 14.29 -8.46 -6.26
CA ARG A 108 15.21 -9.08 -7.21
C ARG A 108 15.00 -10.58 -7.24
N LEU A 109 14.78 -11.12 -8.43
CA LEU A 109 14.45 -12.51 -8.67
C LEU A 109 15.44 -13.13 -9.67
N PRO A 110 15.71 -14.44 -9.59
CA PRO A 110 16.53 -15.14 -10.57
C PRO A 110 15.86 -15.17 -11.96
N PRO A 111 16.53 -15.69 -12.99
CA PRO A 111 15.88 -15.98 -14.28
C PRO A 111 14.85 -17.11 -14.18
N GLY A 112 13.90 -17.12 -15.12
CA GLY A 112 12.89 -18.18 -15.25
C GLY A 112 11.49 -17.81 -14.76
N PHE A 113 11.24 -16.55 -14.43
CA PHE A 113 9.90 -16.05 -14.11
C PHE A 113 9.01 -16.08 -15.35
N SER A 114 7.85 -16.73 -15.29
CA SER A 114 6.82 -16.65 -16.35
C SER A 114 5.81 -15.51 -16.07
N PRO A 115 5.77 -14.47 -16.94
CA PRO A 115 4.76 -13.41 -16.88
C PRO A 115 3.33 -13.90 -17.12
N GLU A 116 3.17 -14.95 -17.93
CA GLU A 116 1.88 -15.55 -18.27
C GLU A 116 1.26 -16.19 -17.03
N LYS A 117 2.02 -17.04 -16.32
CA LYS A 117 1.60 -17.64 -15.05
C LYS A 117 1.34 -16.59 -13.97
N ALA A 118 2.13 -15.52 -13.93
CA ALA A 118 1.86 -14.40 -13.03
C ALA A 118 0.52 -13.72 -13.33
N SER A 119 0.17 -13.63 -14.62
CA SER A 119 -1.09 -13.05 -15.07
C SER A 119 -2.28 -13.95 -14.71
N ASP A 120 -2.15 -15.28 -14.80
CA ASP A 120 -3.18 -16.23 -14.34
C ASP A 120 -3.50 -16.06 -12.84
N VAL A 121 -2.47 -15.84 -12.02
CA VAL A 121 -2.66 -15.59 -10.58
C VAL A 121 -3.28 -14.21 -10.33
N CYS A 122 -2.90 -13.19 -11.10
CA CYS A 122 -3.56 -11.89 -11.04
C CYS A 122 -5.06 -12.02 -11.32
N GLU A 123 -5.43 -12.78 -12.34
CA GLU A 123 -6.82 -13.04 -12.71
C GLU A 123 -7.58 -13.70 -11.55
N LEU A 124 -7.00 -14.76 -10.98
CA LEU A 124 -7.60 -15.49 -9.86
C LEU A 124 -7.89 -14.60 -8.64
N PHE A 125 -7.07 -13.58 -8.40
CA PHE A 125 -7.26 -12.68 -7.26
C PHE A 125 -8.34 -11.62 -7.47
N ARG A 126 -8.82 -11.39 -8.71
CA ARG A 126 -9.87 -10.39 -8.96
C ARG A 126 -11.19 -10.81 -8.32
N GLY A 127 -11.99 -9.81 -7.95
CA GLY A 127 -13.32 -10.04 -7.37
C GLY A 127 -13.31 -10.21 -5.84
N PRO A 128 -14.45 -10.65 -5.27
CA PRO A 128 -14.64 -10.79 -3.83
C PRO A 128 -13.99 -12.07 -3.30
N HIS A 129 -13.19 -11.94 -2.23
CA HIS A 129 -12.53 -13.06 -1.56
C HIS A 129 -12.58 -12.93 -0.04
N VAL A 130 -12.61 -14.06 0.64
CA VAL A 130 -12.40 -14.13 2.10
C VAL A 130 -10.89 -14.23 2.33
N MET A 131 -10.22 -13.12 2.63
CA MET A 131 -8.75 -13.03 2.66
C MET A 131 -8.11 -13.57 3.95
N GLY A 132 -8.76 -14.54 4.63
CA GLY A 132 -8.33 -15.05 5.93
C GLY A 132 -6.95 -15.71 5.88
N SER A 133 -6.67 -16.55 4.88
CA SER A 133 -5.34 -17.15 4.66
C SER A 133 -4.25 -16.12 4.37
N PHE A 134 -4.63 -14.99 3.77
CA PHE A 134 -3.73 -13.90 3.44
C PHE A 134 -3.64 -12.85 4.56
N TYR A 135 -4.26 -13.10 5.71
CA TYR A 135 -4.25 -12.19 6.84
C TYR A 135 -3.20 -12.61 7.88
N LYS A 136 -2.19 -11.76 8.12
CA LYS A 136 -1.41 -11.86 9.36
C LYS A 136 -2.27 -11.47 10.56
N HIS A 137 -2.89 -12.48 11.17
CA HIS A 137 -3.69 -12.36 12.37
C HIS A 137 -3.08 -13.20 13.49
N THR A 138 -2.21 -12.59 14.29
CA THR A 138 -1.50 -13.32 15.35
C THR A 138 -2.46 -13.76 16.46
N ALA A 139 -2.13 -14.81 17.21
CA ALA A 139 -2.93 -15.22 18.37
C ALA A 139 -3.10 -14.08 19.39
N ARG A 140 -2.08 -13.22 19.54
CA ARG A 140 -2.14 -12.01 20.37
C ARG A 140 -3.20 -11.02 19.88
N ASP A 141 -3.27 -10.80 18.58
CA ASP A 141 -4.26 -9.90 17.97
C ASP A 141 -5.68 -10.48 18.15
N LYS A 142 -5.85 -11.78 17.91
CA LYS A 142 -7.13 -12.50 18.11
C LYS A 142 -7.67 -12.33 19.54
N ARG A 143 -6.80 -12.41 20.55
CA ARG A 143 -7.19 -12.22 21.96
C ARG A 143 -7.60 -10.79 22.32
N ARG A 144 -7.15 -9.79 21.55
CA ARG A 144 -7.44 -8.37 21.79
C ARG A 144 -8.68 -7.88 21.05
N GLU A 145 -9.17 -8.62 20.06
CA GLU A 145 -10.35 -8.23 19.30
C GLU A 145 -11.63 -8.69 19.99
N THR A 146 -12.44 -7.74 20.47
CA THR A 146 -13.78 -7.98 21.00
C THR A 146 -14.75 -8.47 19.91
N TYR A 147 -14.53 -8.02 18.66
CA TYR A 147 -15.31 -8.40 17.50
C TYR A 147 -14.39 -8.75 16.33
N PRO A 148 -14.61 -9.88 15.65
CA PRO A 148 -13.77 -10.28 14.52
C PRO A 148 -13.93 -9.29 13.37
N ARG A 149 -12.81 -8.77 12.86
CA ARG A 149 -12.83 -7.94 11.67
C ARG A 149 -13.28 -8.75 10.47
N SER A 150 -14.14 -8.17 9.64
CA SER A 150 -14.39 -8.74 8.31
C SER A 150 -13.07 -8.84 7.54
N VAL A 151 -12.81 -10.03 7.01
CA VAL A 151 -11.68 -10.35 6.12
C VAL A 151 -12.11 -10.41 4.65
N VAL A 152 -13.38 -10.13 4.35
CA VAL A 152 -13.89 -10.09 2.97
C VAL A 152 -13.34 -8.85 2.27
N ARG A 153 -12.66 -9.04 1.14
CA ARG A 153 -12.11 -7.95 0.32
C ARG A 153 -12.46 -8.18 -1.13
N THR A 154 -12.92 -7.13 -1.79
CA THR A 154 -13.13 -7.12 -3.24
C THR A 154 -11.91 -6.49 -3.90
N ILE A 155 -11.15 -7.31 -4.63
CA ILE A 155 -10.04 -6.82 -5.45
C ILE A 155 -10.63 -6.31 -6.76
N LEU A 156 -10.62 -5.00 -6.92
CA LEU A 156 -11.18 -4.31 -8.08
C LEU A 156 -10.29 -4.49 -9.32
N HIS A 157 -8.98 -4.59 -9.10
CA HIS A 157 -8.00 -4.78 -10.15
C HIS A 157 -6.78 -5.52 -9.60
N CYS A 158 -6.25 -6.45 -10.38
CA CYS A 158 -4.98 -7.11 -10.16
C CYS A 158 -4.38 -7.42 -11.54
N GLN A 159 -3.23 -6.85 -11.87
CA GLN A 159 -2.63 -7.03 -13.20
C GLN A 159 -1.11 -6.93 -13.14
N LEU A 160 -0.44 -7.72 -13.97
CA LEU A 160 0.97 -7.60 -14.29
C LEU A 160 1.16 -6.66 -15.49
N SER A 161 2.10 -5.72 -15.39
CA SER A 161 2.55 -4.91 -16.52
C SER A 161 4.07 -4.91 -16.59
N LYS A 162 4.62 -4.51 -17.74
CA LYS A 162 6.04 -4.14 -17.81
C LYS A 162 6.31 -2.99 -16.84
N GLY A 163 7.46 -3.07 -16.18
CA GLY A 163 8.01 -2.01 -15.35
C GLY A 163 9.26 -1.43 -16.00
N GLU A 164 9.97 -0.63 -15.21
CA GLU A 164 11.21 0.03 -15.60
C GLU A 164 12.18 0.07 -14.41
N ALA A 165 13.46 0.30 -14.72
CA ALA A 165 14.49 0.52 -13.71
C ALA A 165 14.14 1.75 -12.86
N TYR A 166 14.47 1.70 -11.57
CA TYR A 166 14.15 2.78 -10.64
C TYR A 166 14.97 4.04 -10.90
N SER A 167 16.26 3.88 -11.15
CA SER A 167 17.18 5.02 -11.33
C SER A 167 18.25 4.82 -12.39
N VAL A 168 18.72 3.58 -12.62
CA VAL A 168 19.80 3.30 -13.57
C VAL A 168 19.30 2.33 -14.63
N ASN A 169 19.20 2.79 -15.87
CA ASN A 169 18.93 1.92 -17.02
C ASN A 169 20.00 0.84 -17.13
N ASN A 170 19.58 -0.38 -17.45
CA ASN A 170 20.46 -1.54 -17.46
C ASN A 170 19.91 -2.64 -18.36
N ASP A 171 20.78 -3.58 -18.68
CA ASP A 171 20.50 -4.80 -19.44
C ASP A 171 20.48 -6.05 -18.55
N ILE A 172 20.48 -5.88 -17.22
CA ILE A 172 20.57 -6.96 -16.23
C ILE A 172 19.20 -7.55 -15.90
N TYR A 173 18.20 -6.69 -15.72
CA TYR A 173 16.88 -7.09 -15.24
C TYR A 173 15.79 -6.74 -16.23
N ASP A 174 14.81 -7.64 -16.34
CA ASP A 174 13.49 -7.33 -16.87
C ASP A 174 12.56 -6.97 -15.71
N TYR A 175 11.92 -5.81 -15.83
CA TYR A 175 11.11 -5.25 -14.76
C TYR A 175 9.63 -5.52 -14.98
N TYR A 176 8.95 -5.86 -13.88
CA TYR A 176 7.51 -6.06 -13.87
C TYR A 176 6.88 -5.34 -12.69
N ASN A 177 5.68 -4.81 -12.91
CA ASN A 177 4.85 -4.19 -11.89
C ASN A 177 3.59 -5.00 -11.71
N VAL A 178 3.28 -5.41 -10.48
CA VAL A 178 1.98 -5.99 -10.12
C VAL A 178 1.14 -4.90 -9.48
N THR A 179 0.10 -4.44 -10.16
CA THR A 179 -0.82 -3.41 -9.66
C THR A 179 -2.04 -4.06 -9.03
N ILE A 180 -2.35 -3.70 -7.78
CA ILE A 180 -3.49 -4.22 -7.03
C ILE A 180 -4.31 -3.06 -6.49
N ILE A 181 -5.61 -3.07 -6.80
CA ILE A 181 -6.57 -2.03 -6.38
C ILE A 181 -7.70 -2.66 -5.57
N SER A 182 -7.96 -2.11 -4.40
CA SER A 182 -9.12 -2.46 -3.59
C SER A 182 -9.51 -1.31 -2.68
N ARG A 183 -10.75 -1.29 -2.18
CA ARG A 183 -11.14 -0.37 -1.12
C ARG A 183 -10.24 -0.54 0.10
N SER A 184 -9.91 -1.77 0.50
CA SER A 184 -9.09 -2.01 1.70
C SER A 184 -8.33 -3.33 1.62
N PHE A 185 -7.36 -3.52 2.51
CA PHE A 185 -6.55 -4.74 2.60
C PHE A 185 -6.43 -5.17 4.06
N VAL A 186 -6.31 -6.47 4.31
CA VAL A 186 -5.88 -6.99 5.62
C VAL A 186 -4.36 -6.90 5.76
N ARG A 187 -3.85 -7.03 6.99
CA ARG A 187 -2.41 -6.91 7.26
C ARG A 187 -1.61 -7.97 6.49
N GLU A 188 -0.53 -7.55 5.82
CA GLU A 188 0.32 -8.37 4.94
C GLU A 188 -0.38 -9.03 3.73
N GLN A 189 -1.65 -8.74 3.45
CA GLN A 189 -2.42 -9.37 2.38
C GLN A 189 -1.69 -9.35 1.04
N ILE A 190 -1.30 -8.15 0.62
CA ILE A 190 -0.67 -7.93 -0.68
C ILE A 190 0.64 -8.71 -0.78
N ARG A 191 1.50 -8.63 0.23
CA ARG A 191 2.79 -9.34 0.23
C ARG A 191 2.62 -10.85 0.15
N ARG A 192 1.57 -11.40 0.78
CA ARG A 192 1.23 -12.82 0.68
C ARG A 192 0.67 -13.20 -0.69
N MET A 193 -0.16 -12.35 -1.28
CA MET A 193 -0.63 -12.51 -2.67
C MET A 193 0.55 -12.52 -3.66
N ILE A 194 1.50 -11.58 -3.51
CA ILE A 194 2.70 -11.49 -4.35
C ILE A 194 3.58 -12.73 -4.22
N SER A 195 3.73 -13.30 -3.03
CA SER A 195 4.42 -14.59 -2.88
C SER A 195 3.76 -15.70 -3.68
N CYS A 196 2.44 -15.85 -3.60
CA CYS A 196 1.74 -16.86 -4.39
C CYS A 196 1.98 -16.68 -5.90
N LEU A 197 1.89 -15.43 -6.37
CA LEU A 197 2.17 -15.07 -7.77
C LEU A 197 3.60 -15.46 -8.16
N VAL A 198 4.60 -14.99 -7.43
CA VAL A 198 6.01 -15.25 -7.75
C VAL A 198 6.32 -16.74 -7.72
N PHE A 199 5.88 -17.47 -6.70
CA PHE A 199 6.17 -18.90 -6.60
C PHE A 199 5.44 -19.72 -7.68
N HIS A 200 4.24 -19.32 -8.08
CA HIS A 200 3.55 -19.96 -9.20
C HIS A 200 4.26 -19.69 -10.53
N SER A 201 4.76 -18.48 -10.75
CA SER A 201 5.55 -18.12 -11.94
C SER A 201 6.85 -18.88 -12.11
N TYR A 202 7.34 -19.54 -11.06
CA TYR A 202 8.51 -20.44 -11.07
C TYR A 202 8.15 -21.92 -10.96
N ASP A 203 6.87 -22.30 -11.10
CA ASP A 203 6.39 -23.67 -10.93
C ASP A 203 6.65 -24.27 -9.53
N ARG A 204 6.85 -23.42 -8.53
CA ARG A 204 7.09 -23.83 -7.14
C ARG A 204 5.81 -23.88 -6.30
N LEU A 205 4.71 -23.34 -6.82
CA LEU A 205 3.40 -23.37 -6.19
C LEU A 205 2.32 -23.62 -7.24
N PRO A 206 1.61 -24.76 -7.22
CA PRO A 206 0.48 -25.00 -8.11
C PRO A 206 -0.64 -23.97 -7.89
N ILE A 207 -1.31 -23.57 -8.97
CA ILE A 207 -2.40 -22.57 -8.88
C ILE A 207 -3.59 -23.10 -8.07
N GLU A 208 -3.78 -24.41 -8.05
CA GLU A 208 -4.77 -25.13 -7.22
C GLU A 208 -4.54 -24.88 -5.73
N LYS A 209 -3.28 -24.78 -5.28
CA LYS A 209 -2.97 -24.42 -3.88
C LYS A 209 -3.37 -22.98 -3.57
N ILE A 210 -3.25 -22.07 -4.54
CA ILE A 210 -3.68 -20.67 -4.38
C ILE A 210 -5.21 -20.62 -4.27
N ARG A 211 -5.92 -21.36 -5.14
CA ARG A 211 -7.39 -21.51 -5.05
C ARG A 211 -7.81 -22.09 -3.70
N TRP A 212 -7.11 -23.13 -3.23
CA TRP A 212 -7.36 -23.73 -1.94
C TRP A 212 -7.20 -22.73 -0.78
N LEU A 213 -6.17 -21.87 -0.80
CA LEU A 213 -5.99 -20.81 0.20
C LEU A 213 -7.15 -19.81 0.25
N LEU A 214 -7.72 -19.47 -0.92
CA LEU A 214 -8.87 -18.58 -1.03
C LEU A 214 -10.15 -19.25 -0.52
N GLN A 215 -10.31 -20.55 -0.78
CA GLN A 215 -11.47 -21.36 -0.36
C GLN A 215 -11.41 -21.77 1.12
N ASN A 216 -10.23 -21.80 1.72
CA ASN A 216 -10.00 -22.22 3.11
C ASN A 216 -9.37 -21.08 3.92
N PRO A 217 -10.12 -20.03 4.29
CA PRO A 217 -9.58 -18.75 4.76
C PRO A 217 -9.15 -18.75 6.23
N ILE A 218 -8.19 -19.61 6.58
CA ILE A 218 -7.64 -19.73 7.95
C ILE A 218 -6.29 -19.02 8.01
N SER A 219 -6.14 -18.10 8.96
CA SER A 219 -4.94 -17.23 9.05
C SER A 219 -3.61 -17.96 9.26
N SER A 220 -3.62 -19.21 9.73
CA SER A 220 -2.41 -20.04 9.85
C SER A 220 -2.02 -20.72 8.55
N ASN A 221 -2.97 -21.02 7.66
CA ASN A 221 -2.76 -21.86 6.47
C ASN A 221 -1.56 -21.44 5.65
N PHE A 222 -1.39 -20.15 5.37
CA PHE A 222 -0.28 -19.64 4.59
C PHE A 222 1.09 -19.91 5.23
N TYR A 223 1.17 -19.85 6.56
CA TYR A 223 2.36 -20.21 7.31
C TYR A 223 2.55 -21.73 7.36
N ASP A 224 1.48 -22.49 7.56
CA ASP A 224 1.51 -23.95 7.68
C ASP A 224 2.04 -24.62 6.40
N ILE A 225 1.72 -24.05 5.23
CA ILE A 225 2.26 -24.50 3.93
C ILE A 225 3.63 -23.89 3.57
N ARG A 226 4.23 -23.12 4.49
CA ARG A 226 5.60 -22.57 4.42
C ARG A 226 5.88 -21.70 3.18
N ILE A 227 4.90 -20.93 2.70
CA ILE A 227 5.16 -19.93 1.65
C ILE A 227 5.91 -18.73 2.27
N PRO A 228 7.10 -18.36 1.76
CA PRO A 228 7.82 -17.17 2.20
C PRO A 228 7.02 -15.90 1.86
N ILE A 229 7.07 -14.88 2.71
CA ILE A 229 6.35 -13.62 2.47
C ILE A 229 7.21 -12.70 1.61
N ALA A 230 6.63 -12.11 0.57
CA ALA A 230 7.32 -11.18 -0.32
C ALA A 230 7.98 -10.05 0.50
N PRO A 231 9.21 -9.62 0.20
CA PRO A 231 9.87 -8.50 0.88
C PRO A 231 9.00 -7.22 0.90
N PRO A 232 9.07 -6.40 1.96
CA PRO A 232 8.28 -5.17 2.01
C PRO A 232 8.83 -4.09 1.05
N THR A 233 10.12 -4.14 0.74
CA THR A 233 10.86 -3.14 -0.05
C THR A 233 10.38 -2.99 -1.49
N GLY A 234 9.76 -4.03 -2.06
CA GLY A 234 9.17 -3.95 -3.40
C GLY A 234 7.77 -3.35 -3.44
N LEU A 235 7.12 -3.10 -2.29
CA LEU A 235 5.72 -2.69 -2.23
C LEU A 235 5.60 -1.17 -2.04
N PHE A 236 4.75 -0.55 -2.86
CA PHE A 236 4.46 0.88 -2.85
C PHE A 236 2.96 1.10 -2.71
N LEU A 237 2.54 1.91 -1.74
CA LEU A 237 1.23 2.56 -1.77
C LEU A 237 1.31 3.73 -2.76
N THR A 238 0.73 3.55 -3.94
CA THR A 238 0.86 4.53 -5.03
C THR A 238 -0.27 5.54 -5.05
N GLU A 239 -1.48 5.15 -4.63
CA GLU A 239 -2.64 6.07 -4.54
C GLU A 239 -3.58 5.73 -3.38
N VAL A 240 -4.17 6.79 -2.81
CA VAL A 240 -5.32 6.74 -1.93
C VAL A 240 -6.33 7.75 -2.46
N VAL A 241 -7.48 7.26 -2.92
CA VAL A 241 -8.46 8.08 -3.65
C VAL A 241 -9.73 8.24 -2.84
N TYR A 242 -10.24 9.47 -2.81
CA TYR A 242 -11.48 9.86 -2.14
C TYR A 242 -12.43 10.49 -3.16
N PRO A 243 -13.75 10.30 -3.04
CA PRO A 243 -14.72 11.12 -3.74
C PRO A 243 -14.60 12.57 -3.23
N PRO A 244 -14.54 13.59 -4.12
CA PRO A 244 -14.44 14.99 -3.70
C PRO A 244 -15.57 15.42 -2.75
N GLU A 245 -16.77 14.86 -2.93
CA GLU A 245 -17.95 15.17 -2.12
C GLU A 245 -17.75 14.78 -0.65
N MET A 246 -16.90 13.78 -0.37
CA MET A 246 -16.62 13.37 1.01
C MET A 246 -15.84 14.43 1.79
N PHE A 247 -15.14 15.34 1.11
CA PHE A 247 -14.42 16.42 1.79
C PHE A 247 -15.37 17.47 2.37
N THR A 248 -16.51 17.74 1.73
CA THR A 248 -17.45 18.77 2.16
C THR A 248 -18.72 18.19 2.80
N GLN A 249 -19.16 17.02 2.34
CA GLN A 249 -20.37 16.32 2.76
C GLN A 249 -20.07 14.84 3.06
N PRO A 250 -19.31 14.54 4.12
CA PRO A 250 -18.91 13.17 4.45
C PRO A 250 -20.12 12.28 4.78
N PHE A 251 -20.30 11.21 4.01
CA PHE A 251 -21.34 10.20 4.28
C PHE A 251 -20.77 8.77 4.25
N PRO A 252 -21.07 7.92 5.27
CA PRO A 252 -21.75 8.28 6.51
C PRO A 252 -20.89 9.20 7.37
N TYR A 253 -21.52 9.98 8.25
CA TYR A 253 -20.82 10.86 9.18
C TYR A 253 -20.12 10.04 10.28
N TYR A 254 -18.82 10.23 10.47
CA TYR A 254 -18.07 9.55 11.54
C TYR A 254 -17.64 10.54 12.61
N ARG A 255 -18.36 10.55 13.74
CA ARG A 255 -18.01 11.40 14.89
C ARG A 255 -16.60 11.06 15.39
N HIS A 256 -15.72 12.04 15.38
CA HIS A 256 -14.42 11.99 16.02
C HIS A 256 -14.46 12.74 17.35
N PHE A 257 -13.53 12.43 18.26
CA PHE A 257 -13.48 13.08 19.57
C PHE A 257 -13.27 14.60 19.50
N TRP A 258 -12.75 15.09 18.37
CA TRP A 258 -12.44 16.49 18.16
C TRP A 258 -13.54 17.26 17.43
N ASP A 259 -14.60 16.58 16.99
CA ASP A 259 -15.77 17.25 16.39
C ASP A 259 -16.60 17.95 17.50
N ASP A 260 -16.49 17.51 18.75
CA ASP A 260 -17.27 18.01 19.90
C ASP A 260 -16.73 19.31 20.52
N LEU A 261 -15.57 19.79 20.06
CA LEU A 261 -14.95 21.01 20.59
C LEU A 261 -15.60 22.29 20.05
N GLU A 262 -16.34 22.21 18.94
CA GLU A 262 -17.10 23.35 18.39
C GLU A 262 -18.43 23.60 19.13
N GLU A 263 -19.07 22.57 19.72
CA GLU A 263 -20.34 22.73 20.44
C GLU A 263 -20.18 23.46 21.80
N LYS A 264 -19.02 23.35 22.45
CA LYS A 264 -18.77 24.02 23.75
C LYS A 264 -18.41 25.50 23.66
N GLY A 265 -18.24 26.03 22.44
CA GLY A 265 -17.96 27.45 22.21
C GLY A 265 -19.20 28.34 22.09
N LEU A 266 -20.41 27.77 21.99
CA LEU A 266 -21.66 28.52 21.85
C LEU A 266 -22.45 28.70 23.16
N ASP A 267 -22.06 28.04 24.25
CA ASP A 267 -22.80 28.03 25.52
C ASP A 267 -22.18 28.90 26.62
N SER A 268 -21.16 29.72 26.31
CA SER A 268 -20.53 30.65 27.27
C SER A 268 -20.97 32.12 27.08
N SER A 269 -22.12 32.35 26.47
CA SER A 269 -22.75 33.68 26.38
C SER A 269 -24.19 33.63 26.88
N ILE A 270 -24.34 33.46 28.19
CA ILE A 270 -25.50 33.89 29.00
C ILE A 270 -24.97 34.50 30.29
#